data_AF-A0A965AES3-F1
#
_entry.id   AF-A0A965AES3-F1
#
_cell.length_a   1.000
_cell.length_b   1.000
_cell.length_c   1.000
_cell.angle_alpha   90.00
_cell.angle_beta   90.00
_cell.angle_gamma   90.00
#
_symmetry.space_group_name_H-M   'P 1'
#
loop_
_entity.id
_entity.type
_entity.pdbx_description
1 polymer ?
#
loop_
_entity_poly.entity_id
_entity_poly.type
_entity_poly.pdbx_seq_one_letter_code
_entity_poly.pdbx_strand_id
1 'polypeptide(L)' 'MGNASFASRVPKGKRLAGRMGTDRVKVTNLKVVKIMPEQNLIVVSGSVPGHINATVILQK' A
#
# COMPACT_ATOMS: atom_id res chain seq x y z
N MET A 1 -0.74 23.88 13.16
CA MET A 1 0.67 24.31 13.35
C MET A 1 0.90 24.54 14.84
N GLY A 2 2.13 24.47 15.35
CA GLY A 2 2.44 24.38 16.79
C GLY A 2 1.73 25.41 17.68
N ASN A 3 1.50 25.03 18.93
CA ASN A 3 0.88 25.86 19.96
C ASN A 3 1.93 26.78 20.61
N ALA A 4 1.59 28.06 20.74
CA ALA A 4 2.48 29.11 21.24
C ALA A 4 2.96 28.89 22.69
N SER A 5 2.16 28.23 23.55
CA SER A 5 2.44 28.22 24.99
C SER A 5 3.11 26.95 25.55
N PHE A 6 3.12 25.84 24.82
CA PHE A 6 3.57 24.55 25.39
C PHE A 6 4.67 23.83 24.58
N ALA A 7 5.05 24.33 23.40
CA ALA A 7 6.15 23.71 22.65
C ALA A 7 6.88 24.60 21.63
N SER A 8 6.36 25.76 21.20
CA SER A 8 6.96 26.71 20.22
C SER A 8 7.61 26.11 18.96
N ARG A 9 7.39 24.82 18.70
CA ARG A 9 8.01 24.03 17.65
C ARG A 9 7.00 23.02 17.13
N VAL A 10 7.14 22.65 15.86
CA VAL A 10 6.31 21.57 15.30
C VAL A 10 6.80 20.23 15.85
N PRO A 11 5.93 19.40 16.45
CA PRO A 11 6.34 18.08 16.92
C PRO A 11 6.84 17.22 15.76
N LYS A 12 7.92 16.46 15.99
CA LYS A 12 8.45 15.51 14.99
C LYS A 12 7.35 14.48 14.65
N GLY A 13 7.15 14.22 13.37
CA GLY A 13 6.09 13.32 12.89
C GLY A 13 4.70 13.96 12.76
N LYS A 14 4.55 15.28 12.95
CA LYS A 14 3.30 15.97 12.65
C LYS A 14 3.00 15.85 11.14
N ARG A 15 1.87 15.21 10.81
CA ARG A 15 1.39 15.04 9.43
C ARG A 15 1.17 16.42 8.80
N LEU A 16 1.94 16.72 7.76
CA LEU A 16 1.86 17.91 6.90
C LEU A 16 1.89 17.45 5.43
N ALA A 17 1.72 18.39 4.49
CA ALA A 17 1.83 18.09 3.07
C ALA A 17 3.19 17.47 2.74
N GLY A 18 3.17 16.47 1.85
CA GLY A 18 4.37 15.74 1.43
C GLY A 18 4.04 14.81 0.26
N ARG A 19 5.05 14.08 -0.21
CA ARG A 19 4.88 13.09 -1.27
C ARG A 19 4.06 11.91 -0.74
N MET A 20 2.97 11.58 -1.43
CA MET A 20 2.13 10.41 -1.13
C MET A 20 2.43 9.28 -2.12
N GLY A 21 2.49 8.04 -1.63
CA GLY A 21 2.66 6.84 -2.45
C GLY A 21 4.12 6.46 -2.71
N THR A 22 4.34 5.48 -3.59
CA THR A 22 5.64 4.77 -3.81
C THR A 22 6.06 3.85 -2.66
N ASP A 23 5.30 3.82 -1.56
CA ASP A 23 5.58 2.91 -0.46
C ASP A 23 5.25 1.45 -0.83
N ARG A 24 6.06 0.52 -0.33
CA ARG A 24 5.80 -0.92 -0.49
C ARG A 24 4.71 -1.35 0.48
N VAL A 25 3.51 -1.58 -0.04
CA VAL A 25 2.34 -2.02 0.76
C VAL A 25 2.08 -3.51 0.54
N LYS A 26 1.79 -4.24 1.63
CA LYS A 26 1.34 -5.64 1.58
C LYS A 26 -0.13 -5.72 2.00
N VAL A 27 -0.96 -6.28 1.13
CA VAL A 27 -2.35 -6.63 1.46
C VAL A 27 -2.38 -8.09 1.92
N THR A 28 -2.90 -8.33 3.11
CA THR A 28 -2.98 -9.67 3.71
C THR A 28 -4.35 -10.31 3.46
N ASN A 29 -4.39 -11.65 3.49
CA ASN A 29 -5.63 -12.44 3.45
C ASN A 29 -6.46 -12.31 2.15
N LEU A 30 -5.79 -12.13 1.01
CA LEU A 30 -6.43 -12.22 -0.30
C LEU A 30 -6.66 -13.69 -0.66
N LYS A 31 -7.87 -14.03 -1.16
CA LYS A 31 -8.18 -15.39 -1.62
C LYS A 31 -7.88 -15.54 -3.10
N VAL A 32 -7.28 -16.66 -3.48
CA VAL A 32 -7.12 -17.05 -4.88
C VAL A 32 -8.41 -17.74 -5.33
N VAL A 33 -9.10 -17.17 -6.30
CA VAL A 33 -10.41 -17.66 -6.78
C VAL A 33 -10.22 -18.74 -7.83
N LYS A 34 -9.30 -18.54 -8.77
CA LYS A 34 -9.08 -19.47 -9.88
C LYS A 34 -7.64 -19.39 -10.37
N ILE A 35 -7.08 -20.54 -10.70
CA ILE A 35 -5.80 -20.66 -11.39
C ILE A 35 -6.12 -21.25 -12.77
N MET A 36 -5.76 -20.54 -13.84
CA MET A 36 -5.93 -20.98 -15.22
C MET A 36 -4.54 -21.28 -15.79
N PRO A 37 -4.05 -22.54 -15.69
CA PRO A 37 -2.70 -22.88 -16.12
C PRO A 37 -2.50 -22.73 -17.63
N GLU A 38 -3.55 -22.88 -18.43
CA GLU A 38 -3.48 -22.75 -19.89
C GLU A 38 -3.08 -21.33 -20.34
N GLN A 39 -3.46 -20.31 -19.57
CA GLN A 39 -3.18 -18.91 -19.87
C GLN A 39 -2.12 -18.31 -18.93
N ASN A 40 -1.57 -19.12 -18.00
CA ASN A 40 -0.70 -18.68 -16.91
C ASN A 40 -1.31 -17.53 -16.07
N LEU A 41 -2.63 -17.55 -15.88
CA LEU A 41 -3.35 -16.50 -15.15
C LEU A 41 -3.76 -16.98 -13.75
N ILE A 42 -3.63 -16.08 -12.78
CA ILE A 42 -4.09 -16.25 -11.40
C ILE A 42 -5.12 -15.16 -11.12
N VAL A 43 -6.34 -15.57 -10.77
CA VAL A 43 -7.43 -14.67 -10.41
C VAL A 43 -7.46 -14.56 -8.88
N VAL A 44 -7.22 -13.36 -8.37
CA VAL A 44 -7.25 -13.04 -6.95
C VAL A 44 -8.52 -12.23 -6.65
N SER A 45 -9.24 -12.59 -5.58
CA SER A 45 -10.35 -11.76 -5.10
C SER A 45 -9.80 -10.60 -4.28
N GLY A 46 -10.04 -9.38 -4.74
CA GLY A 46 -9.71 -8.15 -4.02
C GLY A 46 -8.80 -7.23 -4.82
N SER A 47 -8.29 -6.19 -4.14
CA SER A 47 -7.45 -5.17 -4.75
C SER A 47 -5.97 -5.48 -4.53
N VAL A 48 -5.21 -5.46 -5.60
CA VAL A 48 -3.75 -5.59 -5.57
C VAL A 48 -3.13 -4.19 -5.62
N PRO A 49 -2.22 -3.83 -4.70
CA PRO A 49 -1.58 -2.52 -4.72
C PRO A 49 -0.66 -2.40 -5.93
N GLY A 50 -0.82 -1.34 -6.72
CA GLY A 50 -0.02 -1.08 -7.91
C GLY A 50 -0.89 -0.67 -9.10
N HIS A 51 -0.23 -0.25 -10.19
CA HIS A 51 -0.88 -0.01 -11.47
C HIS A 51 -0.99 -1.32 -12.27
N ILE A 52 -1.78 -1.30 -13.36
CA ILE A 52 -1.85 -2.42 -14.31
C ILE A 52 -0.44 -2.66 -14.88
N ASN A 53 0.04 -3.91 -14.86
CA ASN A 53 1.42 -4.33 -15.21
C ASN A 53 2.51 -4.04 -14.14
N ALA A 54 2.15 -3.69 -12.91
CA ALA A 54 3.12 -3.63 -11.82
C ALA A 54 3.61 -5.03 -11.41
N THR A 55 4.87 -5.15 -11.01
CA THR A 55 5.42 -6.39 -10.46
C THR A 55 4.87 -6.62 -9.05
N VAL A 56 4.32 -7.81 -8.81
CA VAL A 56 3.74 -8.20 -7.54
C VAL A 56 4.42 -9.45 -7.00
N ILE A 57 4.61 -9.52 -5.69
CA ILE A 57 5.22 -10.68 -5.02
C ILE A 57 4.13 -11.37 -4.21
N LEU A 58 3.80 -12.60 -4.58
CA LEU A 58 2.90 -13.45 -3.81
C LEU A 58 3.71 -14.12 -2.69
N GLN A 59 3.20 -14.04 -1.46
CA GLN A 59 3.77 -14.68 -0.28
C GLN A 59 2.69 -15.54 0.37
N LYS A 60 3.08 -16.75 0.82
CA LYS A 60 2.21 -17.66 1.58
C LYS A 60 2.07 -17.21 3.02
#